data_AF-A0A383DMJ5-F1
#
_entry.id   AF-A0A383DMJ5-F1
#
_cell.length_a   1.000
_cell.length_b   1.000
_cell.length_c   1.000
_cell.angle_alpha   90.00
_cell.angle_beta   90.00
_cell.angle_gamma   90.00
#
_symmetry.space_group_name_H-M   'P 1'
#
loop_
_entity.id
_entity.type
_entity.pdbx_description
1 polymer ?
#
loop_
_entity_poly.entity_id
_entity_poly.type
_entity_poly.pdbx_seq_one_letter_code
_entity_poly.pdbx_strand_id
1 'polypeptide(L)' 'MDTAENIYKVGDWLIYPKHGLGKAVDFETQTILKKKVEFLVVFFEQE' A
#
# COMPACT_ATOMS: atom_id res chain seq x y z
N MET A 1 1.68 20.20 -4.87
CA MET A 1 1.63 18.89 -4.19
C MET A 1 0.48 18.18 -4.85
N ASP A 2 0.74 17.56 -6.00
CA ASP A 2 -0.21 16.67 -6.64
C ASP A 2 -0.48 15.53 -5.67
N THR A 3 -1.61 15.62 -4.99
CA THR A 3 -2.24 14.47 -4.34
C THR A 3 -2.41 13.44 -5.44
N ALA A 4 -1.53 12.44 -5.47
CA ALA A 4 -1.84 11.18 -6.12
C ALA A 4 -3.23 10.80 -5.59
N GLU A 5 -4.24 10.87 -6.45
CA GLU A 5 -5.58 10.41 -6.12
C GLU A 5 -5.43 9.04 -5.47
N ASN A 6 -6.21 8.72 -4.43
CA ASN A 6 -6.07 7.44 -3.75
C ASN A 6 -6.59 6.34 -4.71
N ILE A 7 -5.73 5.91 -5.65
CA ILE A 7 -6.08 5.01 -6.77
C ILE A 7 -6.39 3.61 -6.22
N TYR A 8 -5.89 3.28 -5.03
CA TYR A 8 -5.98 1.96 -4.42
C TYR A 8 -7.03 1.94 -3.32
N LYS A 9 -7.74 0.81 -3.22
CA LYS A 9 -8.71 0.51 -2.18
C LYS A 9 -8.37 -0.82 -1.51
N VAL A 10 -8.81 -0.97 -0.26
CA VAL A 10 -8.74 -2.27 0.43
C VAL A 10 -9.55 -3.29 -0.36
N GLY A 11 -8.95 -4.45 -0.61
CA GLY A 11 -9.51 -5.52 -1.44
C GLY A 11 -9.00 -5.53 -2.88
N ASP A 12 -8.34 -4.47 -3.35
CA ASP A 12 -7.74 -4.44 -4.68
C ASP A 12 -6.59 -5.43 -4.80
N TRP A 13 -6.43 -5.98 -6.00
CA TRP A 13 -5.29 -6.80 -6.37
C TRP A 13 -4.28 -5.94 -7.11
N LEU A 14 -3.00 -6.04 -6.74
CA LEU A 14 -1.91 -5.30 -7.37
C LEU A 14 -0.67 -6.18 -7.58
N ILE A 15 0.16 -5.80 -8.54
CA ILE A 15 1.40 -6.51 -8.85
C ILE A 15 2.57 -5.72 -8.29
N TYR A 16 3.36 -6.36 -7.44
CA TYR A 16 4.60 -5.79 -6.92
C TYR A 16 5.81 -6.51 -7.55
N PRO A 17 6.76 -5.81 -8.20
CA PRO A 17 7.79 -6.44 -9.03
C PRO A 17 8.59 -7.58 -8.39
N LYS A 18 8.81 -7.53 -7.07
CA LYS A 18 9.56 -8.56 -6.33
C LYS A 18 8.69 -9.68 -5.76
N HIS A 19 7.41 -9.40 -5.46
CA HIS A 19 6.54 -10.28 -4.68
C HIS A 19 5.36 -10.84 -5.48
N GLY A 20 5.20 -10.41 -6.74
CA GLY A 20 4.13 -10.88 -7.61
C GLY A 20 2.77 -10.30 -7.25
N LEU A 21 1.73 -11.13 -7.32
CA LEU A 21 0.35 -10.73 -7.06
C LEU A 21 0.12 -10.58 -5.55
N GLY A 22 -0.27 -9.39 -5.12
CA GLY A 22 -0.64 -9.09 -3.74
C GLY A 22 -2.05 -8.51 -3.64
N LYS A 23 -2.63 -8.61 -2.44
CA LYS A 23 -3.93 -8.04 -2.12
C LYS A 23 -3.78 -6.90 -1.12
N ALA A 24 -4.35 -5.74 -1.43
CA ALA A 24 -4.47 -4.64 -0.50
C ALA A 24 -5.38 -5.06 0.67
N VAL A 25 -4.86 -5.01 1.89
CA VAL A 25 -5.58 -5.45 3.09
C VAL A 25 -5.92 -4.31 4.04
N ASP A 26 -5.12 -3.25 4.05
CA ASP A 26 -5.35 -2.11 4.95
C ASP A 26 -4.56 -0.86 4.53
N PHE A 27 -4.80 0.26 5.23
CA PHE A 27 -3.98 1.47 5.20
C PHE A 27 -3.49 1.82 6.60
N GLU A 28 -2.17 2.00 6.75
CA GLU A 28 -1.55 2.38 8.01
C GLU A 28 -0.88 3.76 7.92
N THR A 29 -1.07 4.60 8.94
CA THR A 29 -0.33 5.86 9.05
C THR A 29 0.87 5.67 9.96
N GLN A 30 2.07 5.95 9.46
CA GLN A 30 3.29 5.94 10.24
C GLN A 30 3.94 7.32 10.27
N THR A 31 4.68 7.61 11.33
CA THR A 31 5.44 8.86 11.44
C THR A 31 6.91 8.60 11.13
N ILE A 32 7.39 9.11 10.01
CA ILE A 32 8.78 8.99 9.56
C ILE A 32 9.37 10.39 9.42
N LEU A 33 10.55 10.61 10.02
CA LEU A 33 11.24 11.91 9.97
C LEU A 33 10.33 13.09 10.36
N LYS A 34 9.50 12.91 11.41
CA LYS A 34 8.51 13.88 11.91
C LYS A 34 7.38 14.22 10.91
N LYS A 35 7.21 13.45 9.84
CA LYS A 35 6.09 13.57 8.90
C LYS A 35 5.19 12.34 9.03
N LYS A 36 3.88 12.56 9.02
CA LYS A 36 2.89 11.49 8.90
C LYS A 36 2.80 11.07 7.43
N VAL A 37 2.94 9.78 7.17
CA VAL A 37 2.87 9.17 5.84
C VAL A 37 1.91 7.98 5.91
N GLU A 38 1.01 7.90 4.95
CA GLU A 38 0.05 6.81 4.80
C GLU A 38 0.66 5.72 3.91
N PHE A 39 0.56 4.47 4.35
CA PHE A 39 1.08 3.29 3.70
C PHE A 39 -0.04 2.32 3.39
N LEU A 40 -0.07 1.82 2.16
CA LEU A 40 -0.92 0.70 1.78
C LEU A 40 -0.28 -0.60 2.28
N VAL A 41 -1.03 -1.37 3.07
CA VAL A 41 -0.62 -2.71 3.52
C VAL A 41 -1.06 -3.72 2.48
N VAL A 42 -0.11 -4.52 1.99
CA VAL A 42 -0.33 -5.53 0.95
C VAL A 42 0.09 -6.89 1.45
N PHE A 43 -0.82 -7.85 1.36
CA PHE A 43 -0.56 -9.25 1.67
C PHE A 43 -0.17 -10.01 0.40
N PHE A 44 0.88 -10.83 0.47
CA PHE A 44 1.34 -11.69 -0.60
C PHE A 44 1.24 -13.14 -0.12
N GLU A 45 0.52 -14.00 -0.84
CA GLU A 45 0.31 -15.41 -0.45
C GLU A 45 1.54 -16.29 -0.69
N GLN A 46 2.44 -15.89 -1.58
CA GLN A 46 3.63 -16.64 -1.97
C GLN A 46 4.85 -16.11 -1.23
N GLU A 47 5.32 -16.88 -0.25
CA GLU A 47 6.65 -16.77 0.36
C GLU A 47 7.48 -18.01 0.01
#